data_AF-A0A9R0SL03-F1
#
_entry.id   AF-A0A9R0SL03-F1
#
_cell.length_a   1.000
_cell.length_b   1.000
_cell.length_c   1.000
_cell.angle_alpha   90.00
_cell.angle_beta   90.00
_cell.angle_gamma   90.00
#
_symmetry.space_group_name_H-M   'P 1'
#
loop_
_entity.id
_entity.type
_entity.pdbx_description
1 polymer ?
#
loop_
_entity_poly.entity_id
_entity_poly.type
_entity_poly.pdbx_seq_one_letter_code
_entity_poly.pdbx_strand_id
1 'polypeptide(L)'
;MSSSAAASSSASPVPPEDDVCSVCHDRFRIPCQANCSHWFCGECIIRVWNHGAAVQPCKCPICRRLINLLVPANVSDDQNDDPQLQRVLGEIQHYNHIFGGAPRSLTQRLQDLPFFIRRLFRELMDPQRTLPLVFRARMILMVILSGVYVLSPVDILPESVLGLFGFFDDFLILVIVFLHLAAVYRSLLLYRHGGH
;
A
#
# COMPACT_ATOMS: atom_id res chain seq x y z
N MET A 1 32.18 12.28 20.59
CA MET A 1 32.14 10.81 20.72
C MET A 1 31.02 10.53 21.71
N SER A 2 29.86 9.97 21.37
CA SER A 2 29.53 9.08 20.26
C SER A 2 28.09 9.31 19.82
N SER A 3 27.88 9.33 18.51
CA SER A 3 26.58 9.24 17.87
C SER A 3 25.99 7.85 18.10
N SER A 4 24.71 7.76 18.46
CA SER A 4 23.94 6.53 18.33
C SER A 4 22.73 6.83 17.46
N ALA A 5 22.85 6.43 16.19
CA ALA A 5 21.76 6.39 15.23
C ALA A 5 20.70 5.41 15.74
N ALA A 6 19.46 5.87 15.87
CA ALA A 6 18.32 5.01 16.13
C ALA A 6 18.11 4.10 14.91
N ALA A 7 18.41 2.82 15.08
CA ALA A 7 18.15 1.79 14.11
C ALA A 7 16.64 1.72 13.83
N SER A 8 16.30 1.77 12.56
CA SER A 8 14.95 1.52 12.03
C SER A 8 14.53 0.08 12.34
N SER A 9 13.81 -0.13 13.44
CA SER A 9 13.08 -1.38 13.68
C SER A 9 11.86 -1.38 12.76
N SER A 10 11.86 -2.27 11.77
CA SER A 10 10.67 -2.61 11.00
C SER A 10 9.56 -3.03 11.96
N ALA A 11 8.61 -2.14 12.23
CA ALA A 11 7.49 -2.41 13.13
C ALA A 11 6.70 -3.59 12.55
N SER A 12 6.71 -4.72 13.24
CA SER A 12 5.89 -5.85 12.86
C SER A 12 4.41 -5.47 12.92
N PRO A 13 3.59 -5.97 11.99
CA PRO A 13 2.17 -5.64 11.96
C PRO A 13 1.50 -6.13 13.26
N VAL A 14 0.65 -5.27 13.83
CA VAL A 14 -0.18 -5.55 15.00
C VAL A 14 -1.65 -5.41 14.58
N PRO A 15 -2.58 -6.24 15.06
CA PRO A 15 -4.01 -6.05 14.81
C PRO A 15 -4.51 -4.72 15.40
N PRO A 16 -5.55 -4.11 14.80
CA PRO A 16 -6.21 -2.93 15.39
C PRO A 16 -6.77 -3.23 16.79
N GLU A 17 -6.70 -2.27 17.71
CA GLU A 17 -7.00 -2.47 19.15
C GLU A 17 -8.45 -2.88 19.46
N ASP A 18 -9.40 -2.48 18.61
CA ASP A 18 -10.84 -2.77 18.77
C ASP A 18 -11.34 -3.94 17.89
N ASP A 19 -10.46 -4.59 17.13
CA ASP A 19 -10.85 -5.66 16.22
C ASP A 19 -10.91 -7.02 16.93
N VAL A 20 -11.77 -7.92 16.44
CA VAL A 20 -11.97 -9.26 17.01
C VAL A 20 -11.86 -10.33 15.94
N CYS A 21 -11.49 -11.55 16.33
CA CYS A 21 -11.39 -12.63 15.37
C CYS A 21 -12.76 -13.01 14.83
N SER A 22 -12.96 -12.93 13.51
CA SER A 22 -14.24 -13.26 12.87
C SER A 22 -14.60 -14.75 12.88
N VAL A 23 -13.80 -15.61 13.51
CA VAL A 23 -14.04 -17.06 13.61
C VAL A 23 -14.51 -17.43 15.01
N CYS A 24 -13.84 -16.93 16.05
CA CYS A 24 -14.24 -17.18 17.45
C CYS A 24 -15.01 -16.02 18.10
N HIS A 25 -15.11 -14.87 17.43
CA HIS A 25 -15.74 -13.64 17.94
C HIS A 25 -15.18 -13.16 19.28
N ASP A 26 -13.89 -13.40 19.51
CA ASP A 26 -13.16 -13.07 20.74
C ASP A 26 -11.86 -12.32 20.37
N ARG A 27 -11.17 -11.77 21.37
CA ARG A 27 -9.86 -11.14 21.22
C ARG A 27 -8.86 -12.08 20.57
N PHE A 28 -7.94 -11.52 19.78
CA PHE A 28 -6.94 -12.31 19.07
C PHE A 28 -6.00 -13.03 20.05
N ARG A 29 -6.01 -14.37 20.01
CA ARG A 29 -4.98 -15.22 20.61
C ARG A 29 -3.98 -15.60 19.54
N ILE A 30 -2.72 -15.21 19.71
CA ILE A 30 -1.65 -15.40 18.73
C ILE A 30 -2.09 -14.80 17.37
N PRO A 31 -2.15 -13.46 17.25
CA PRO A 31 -2.70 -12.81 16.08
C PRO A 31 -1.89 -13.14 14.83
N CYS A 32 -2.58 -13.51 13.77
CA CYS A 32 -1.99 -13.83 12.48
C CYS A 32 -2.65 -13.02 11.37
N GLN A 33 -1.83 -12.37 10.56
CA GLN A 33 -2.25 -11.60 9.40
C GLN A 33 -2.20 -12.47 8.14
N ALA A 34 -3.30 -12.54 7.40
CA ALA A 34 -3.33 -13.17 6.09
C ALA A 34 -2.80 -12.21 5.00
N ASN A 35 -2.39 -12.75 3.85
CA ASN A 35 -2.04 -11.97 2.63
C ASN A 35 -3.12 -10.99 2.15
N CYS A 36 -4.38 -11.17 2.57
CA CYS A 36 -5.48 -10.24 2.32
C CYS A 36 -5.61 -9.12 3.35
N SER A 37 -4.64 -8.97 4.26
CA SER A 37 -4.57 -8.02 5.39
C SER A 37 -5.59 -8.19 6.52
N HIS A 38 -6.43 -9.23 6.48
CA HIS A 38 -7.32 -9.59 7.59
C HIS A 38 -6.61 -10.38 8.68
N TRP A 39 -7.07 -10.20 9.91
CA TRP A 39 -6.51 -10.79 11.12
C TRP A 39 -7.36 -11.94 11.65
N PHE A 40 -6.70 -12.97 12.17
CA PHE A 40 -7.32 -14.12 12.82
C PHE A 40 -6.46 -14.61 13.98
N CYS A 41 -7.04 -15.36 14.91
CA CYS A 41 -6.25 -16.19 15.82
C CYS A 41 -5.55 -17.30 15.01
N GLY A 42 -4.29 -17.59 15.31
CA GLY A 42 -3.54 -18.64 14.61
C GLY A 42 -4.24 -19.99 14.61
N GLU A 43 -4.76 -20.40 15.77
CA GLU A 43 -5.51 -21.66 15.89
C GLU A 43 -6.83 -21.64 15.11
N CYS A 44 -7.52 -20.50 15.08
CA CYS A 44 -8.79 -20.39 14.36
C CYS A 44 -8.60 -20.56 12.86
N ILE A 45 -7.58 -19.92 12.27
CA ILE A 45 -7.38 -19.98 10.83
C ILE A 45 -6.84 -21.34 10.38
N ILE A 46 -6.02 -22.01 11.21
CA ILE A 46 -5.60 -23.39 10.96
C ILE A 46 -6.79 -24.35 11.05
N ARG A 47 -7.70 -24.18 12.02
CA ARG A 47 -8.94 -24.97 12.07
C ARG A 47 -9.80 -24.78 10.82
N VAL A 48 -9.91 -23.55 10.30
CA VAL A 48 -10.63 -23.28 9.04
C VAL A 48 -10.00 -24.03 7.87
N TRP A 49 -8.66 -24.09 7.81
CA TRP A 49 -7.97 -24.90 6.81
C TRP A 49 -8.24 -26.41 6.98
N ASN A 50 -8.17 -26.93 8.20
CA ASN A 50 -8.39 -28.35 8.49
C ASN A 50 -9.82 -28.84 8.19
N HIS A 51 -10.82 -27.94 8.21
CA HIS A 51 -12.19 -28.26 7.79
C HIS A 51 -12.40 -28.17 6.27
N GLY A 52 -11.44 -27.58 5.54
CA GLY A 52 -11.48 -27.47 4.08
C GLY A 52 -10.90 -28.70 3.37
N ALA A 53 -10.78 -28.60 2.04
CA ALA A 53 -10.04 -29.60 1.28
C ALA A 53 -8.55 -29.46 1.59
N ALA A 54 -7.93 -30.49 2.17
CA ALA A 54 -6.53 -30.49 2.62
C ALA A 54 -5.53 -30.05 1.54
N VAL A 55 -5.88 -30.25 0.26
CA VAL A 55 -5.03 -29.97 -0.90
C VAL A 55 -5.10 -28.49 -1.37
N GLN A 56 -6.02 -27.69 -0.82
CA GLN A 56 -6.21 -26.30 -1.25
C GLN A 56 -5.97 -25.30 -0.11
N PRO A 57 -5.44 -24.09 -0.42
CA PRO A 57 -5.37 -23.02 0.55
C PRO A 57 -6.77 -22.66 1.04
N CYS A 58 -6.91 -22.34 2.33
CA CYS A 58 -8.19 -21.93 2.88
C CYS A 58 -8.61 -20.55 2.33
N LYS A 59 -9.92 -20.29 2.33
CA LYS A 59 -10.48 -18.99 1.97
C LYS A 59 -10.61 -18.12 3.22
N CYS A 60 -10.29 -16.84 3.08
CA CYS A 60 -10.52 -15.84 4.10
C CYS A 60 -12.00 -15.78 4.49
N PRO A 61 -12.38 -15.94 5.77
CA PRO A 61 -13.76 -15.81 6.24
C PRO A 61 -14.40 -14.45 5.93
N ILE A 62 -13.60 -13.37 5.84
CA ILE A 62 -14.08 -12.01 5.64
C ILE A 62 -14.24 -11.67 4.15
N CYS A 63 -13.20 -11.89 3.35
CA CYS A 63 -13.19 -11.46 1.93
C CYS A 63 -13.14 -12.59 0.91
N ARG A 64 -13.17 -13.85 1.35
CA ARG A 64 -13.19 -15.06 0.50
C ARG A 64 -11.98 -15.25 -0.42
N ARG A 65 -10.94 -14.42 -0.31
CA ARG A 65 -9.66 -14.60 -1.01
C ARG A 65 -8.94 -15.85 -0.50
N LEU A 66 -8.18 -16.51 -1.36
CA LEU A 66 -7.29 -17.60 -0.94
C LEU A 66 -6.17 -17.05 -0.06
N ILE A 67 -5.95 -17.73 1.07
CA ILE A 67 -4.89 -17.40 2.00
C ILE A 67 -3.69 -18.26 1.65
N ASN A 68 -2.66 -17.69 1.05
CA ASN A 68 -1.45 -18.44 0.71
C ASN A 68 -0.25 -18.12 1.62
N LEU A 69 -0.44 -17.17 2.54
CA LEU A 69 0.56 -16.75 3.50
C LEU A 69 -0.13 -16.24 4.77
N LEU A 70 0.34 -16.72 5.91
CA LEU A 70 -0.04 -16.30 7.25
C LEU A 70 1.20 -15.77 7.97
N VAL A 71 1.14 -14.53 8.43
CA VAL A 71 2.25 -13.88 9.16
C VAL A 71 1.81 -13.67 10.61
N PRO A 72 2.39 -14.40 11.59
CA PRO A 72 2.11 -14.14 13.00
C PRO A 72 2.63 -12.76 13.40
N ALA A 73 1.89 -12.03 14.23
CA ALA A 73 2.37 -10.82 14.86
C ALA A 73 3.50 -11.15 15.85
N ASN A 74 4.40 -10.19 16.10
CA ASN A 74 5.43 -10.36 17.12
C ASN A 74 4.77 -10.54 18.48
N VAL A 75 4.85 -11.76 19.00
CA VAL A 75 4.59 -12.09 20.40
C VAL A 75 5.84 -11.73 21.20
N SER A 76 5.65 -11.11 22.37
CA SER A 76 6.72 -10.70 23.28
C SER A 76 7.57 -11.90 23.72
N ASP A 77 8.87 -11.69 23.94
CA ASP A 77 9.84 -12.75 24.32
C ASP A 77 9.39 -13.60 25.52
N ASP A 78 8.65 -13.01 26.48
CA ASP A 78 8.08 -13.72 27.64
C ASP A 78 7.07 -14.84 27.28
N GLN A 79 6.46 -14.80 26.10
CA GLN A 79 5.52 -15.82 25.64
C GLN A 79 6.20 -16.94 24.83
N ASN A 80 7.49 -16.83 24.52
CA ASN A 80 8.20 -17.77 23.64
C ASN A 80 8.33 -19.19 24.24
N ASP A 81 8.26 -19.29 25.57
CA ASP A 81 8.30 -20.56 26.31
C ASP A 81 6.92 -21.25 26.43
N ASP A 82 5.84 -20.65 25.89
CA ASP A 82 4.52 -21.28 25.90
C ASP A 82 4.44 -22.44 24.88
N PRO A 83 4.24 -23.69 25.32
CA PRO A 83 4.11 -24.83 24.43
C PRO A 83 2.92 -24.71 23.46
N GLN A 84 1.87 -23.96 23.82
CA GLN A 84 0.74 -23.71 22.95
C GLN A 84 1.11 -22.76 21.80
N LEU A 85 1.89 -21.72 22.08
CA LEU A 85 2.39 -20.79 21.06
C LEU A 85 3.25 -21.52 20.03
N GLN A 86 4.23 -22.31 20.48
CA GLN A 86 5.14 -23.04 19.59
C GLN A 86 4.40 -24.01 18.68
N ARG A 87 3.36 -24.69 19.20
CA ARG A 87 2.51 -25.58 18.40
C ARG A 87 1.79 -24.82 17.29
N VAL A 88 1.14 -23.71 17.61
CA VAL A 88 0.38 -22.92 16.63
C VAL A 88 1.32 -22.31 15.58
N LEU A 89 2.50 -21.81 15.99
CA LEU A 89 3.51 -21.31 15.07
C LEU A 89 4.03 -22.41 14.12
N GLY A 90 4.24 -23.62 14.62
CA GLY A 90 4.61 -24.78 13.80
C GLY A 90 3.58 -25.11 12.73
N GLU A 91 2.29 -25.12 13.10
CA GLU A 91 1.18 -25.33 12.15
C GLU A 91 1.10 -24.23 11.08
N ILE A 92 1.31 -22.98 11.48
CA ILE A 92 1.36 -21.83 10.55
C ILE A 92 2.55 -21.95 9.60
N GLN A 93 3.71 -22.33 10.11
CA GLN A 93 4.90 -22.55 9.28
C GLN A 93 4.68 -23.69 8.30
N HIS A 94 4.05 -24.79 8.74
CA HIS A 94 3.68 -25.91 7.89
C HIS A 94 2.72 -25.47 6.78
N TYR A 95 1.67 -24.71 7.11
CA TYR A 95 0.76 -24.12 6.13
C TYR A 95 1.48 -23.26 5.10
N ASN A 96 2.35 -22.37 5.56
CA ASN A 96 3.14 -21.48 4.70
C ASN A 96 4.14 -22.25 3.84
N HIS A 97 4.68 -23.36 4.31
CA HIS A 97 5.56 -24.20 3.50
C HIS A 97 4.80 -24.85 2.34
N ILE A 98 3.57 -25.31 2.57
CA ILE A 98 2.72 -25.93 1.54
C ILE A 98 2.27 -24.89 0.50
N PHE A 99 1.82 -23.71 0.94
CA PHE A 99 1.13 -22.74 0.05
C PHE A 99 1.92 -21.45 -0.25
N GLY A 100 2.99 -21.16 0.48
CA GLY A 100 3.77 -19.92 0.38
C GLY A 100 4.64 -19.83 -0.87
N GLY A 101 4.95 -20.97 -1.51
CA GLY A 101 5.79 -21.05 -2.71
C GLY A 101 5.05 -21.12 -4.05
N ALA A 102 3.72 -21.21 -4.07
CA ALA A 102 2.99 -21.36 -5.32
C ALA A 102 3.07 -20.06 -6.15
N PRO A 103 3.53 -20.09 -7.43
CA PRO A 103 3.49 -18.92 -8.28
C PRO A 103 2.04 -18.48 -8.43
N ARG A 104 1.74 -17.24 -8.00
CA ARG A 104 0.42 -16.63 -8.18
C ARG A 104 0.03 -16.75 -9.65
N SER A 105 -1.04 -17.49 -9.96
CA SER A 105 -1.61 -17.51 -11.31
C SER A 105 -1.90 -16.06 -11.72
N LEU A 106 -1.55 -15.71 -12.96
CA LEU A 106 -1.77 -14.34 -13.48
C LEU A 106 -3.24 -13.93 -13.40
N THR A 107 -4.14 -14.91 -13.48
CA THR A 107 -5.58 -14.75 -13.32
C THR A 107 -5.98 -14.30 -11.90
N GLN A 108 -5.36 -14.83 -10.84
CA GLN A 108 -5.58 -14.36 -9.47
C GLN A 108 -5.10 -12.90 -9.29
N ARG A 109 -3.93 -12.53 -9.85
CA ARG A 109 -3.42 -11.16 -9.80
C ARG A 109 -4.36 -10.16 -10.49
N LEU A 110 -4.95 -10.55 -11.61
CA LEU A 110 -5.93 -9.71 -12.33
C LEU A 110 -7.23 -9.55 -11.54
N GLN A 111 -7.67 -10.60 -10.83
CA GLN A 111 -8.90 -10.59 -10.05
C GLN A 111 -8.81 -9.72 -8.79
N ASP A 112 -7.61 -9.55 -8.23
CA ASP A 112 -7.36 -8.69 -7.07
C ASP A 112 -7.09 -7.22 -7.43
N LEU A 113 -6.71 -6.94 -8.68
CA LEU A 113 -6.49 -5.60 -9.22
C LEU A 113 -7.64 -4.60 -8.96
N PRO A 114 -8.94 -4.92 -9.15
CA PRO A 114 -10.01 -3.96 -8.92
C PRO A 114 -10.12 -3.50 -7.47
N PHE A 115 -9.71 -4.31 -6.50
CA PHE A 115 -9.68 -3.90 -5.10
C PHE A 115 -8.48 -3.01 -4.78
N PHE A 116 -7.29 -3.36 -5.28
CA PHE A 116 -6.09 -2.53 -5.14
C PHE A 116 -6.27 -1.17 -5.82
N ILE A 117 -6.86 -1.14 -7.02
CA ILE A 117 -7.20 0.10 -7.72
C ILE A 117 -8.23 0.91 -6.94
N ARG A 118 -9.29 0.29 -6.40
CA ARG A 118 -10.28 1.03 -5.58
C ARG A 118 -9.67 1.61 -4.31
N ARG A 119 -8.77 0.88 -3.65
CA ARG A 119 -8.07 1.35 -2.45
C ARG A 119 -7.11 2.48 -2.80
N LEU A 120 -6.28 2.30 -3.83
CA LEU A 120 -5.37 3.32 -4.34
C LEU A 120 -6.11 4.57 -4.81
N PHE A 121 -7.25 4.41 -5.49
CA PHE A 121 -8.09 5.52 -5.95
C PHE A 121 -8.72 6.28 -4.78
N ARG A 122 -9.17 5.57 -3.74
CA ARG A 122 -9.72 6.20 -2.53
C ARG A 122 -8.65 6.97 -1.75
N GLU A 123 -7.44 6.43 -1.69
CA GLU A 123 -6.29 7.04 -1.03
C GLU A 123 -5.76 8.24 -1.83
N LEU A 124 -5.83 8.18 -3.17
CA LEU A 124 -5.53 9.30 -4.08
C LEU A 124 -6.58 10.42 -3.99
N MET A 125 -7.84 10.07 -3.72
CA MET A 125 -8.99 10.97 -3.70
C MET A 125 -9.28 11.58 -2.31
N ASP A 126 -8.32 11.53 -1.38
CA ASP A 126 -8.39 12.20 -0.08
C ASP A 126 -7.87 13.66 -0.17
N PRO A 127 -8.75 14.68 -0.11
CA PRO A 127 -8.43 16.07 -0.46
C PRO A 127 -7.44 16.77 0.49
N GLN A 128 -7.20 16.20 1.68
CA GLN A 128 -6.42 16.84 2.74
C GLN A 128 -4.92 16.49 2.72
N ARG A 129 -4.49 15.48 1.95
CA ARG A 129 -3.08 15.02 1.90
C ARG A 129 -2.48 14.84 0.50
N THR A 130 -3.30 14.79 -0.56
CA THR A 130 -2.85 14.38 -1.91
C THR A 130 -2.69 15.51 -2.92
N LEU A 131 -2.97 16.77 -2.54
CA LEU A 131 -2.78 17.94 -3.41
C LEU A 131 -1.47 17.88 -4.23
N PRO A 132 -0.27 17.67 -3.65
CA PRO A 132 0.97 17.67 -4.44
C PRO A 132 1.07 16.49 -5.41
N LEU A 133 0.45 15.35 -5.12
CA LEU A 133 0.56 14.14 -5.96
C LEU A 133 -0.45 14.16 -7.12
N VAL A 134 -1.67 14.65 -6.89
CA VAL A 134 -2.67 14.87 -7.93
C VAL A 134 -2.23 16.02 -8.86
N PHE A 135 -1.65 17.10 -8.32
CA PHE A 135 -1.04 18.15 -9.14
C PHE A 135 0.14 17.61 -9.96
N ARG A 136 1.05 16.83 -9.38
CA ARG A 136 2.15 16.19 -10.13
C ARG A 136 1.67 15.24 -11.23
N ALA A 137 0.67 14.40 -10.93
CA ALA A 137 0.10 13.48 -11.91
C ALA A 137 -0.60 14.22 -13.06
N ARG A 138 -1.37 15.27 -12.74
CA ARG A 138 -2.02 16.13 -13.73
C ARG A 138 -1.00 16.89 -14.59
N MET A 139 0.09 17.38 -13.98
CA MET A 139 1.20 18.03 -14.68
C MET A 139 1.91 17.08 -15.64
N ILE A 140 2.26 15.87 -15.18
CA ILE A 140 2.90 14.84 -16.02
C ILE A 140 1.98 14.45 -17.18
N LEU A 141 0.67 14.30 -16.93
CA LEU A 141 -0.30 13.99 -17.97
C LEU A 141 -0.37 15.10 -19.04
N MET A 142 -0.39 16.37 -18.64
CA MET A 142 -0.39 17.51 -19.57
C MET A 142 0.91 17.61 -20.37
N VAL A 143 2.06 17.33 -19.75
CA VAL A 143 3.36 17.27 -20.43
C VAL A 143 3.43 16.12 -21.44
N ILE A 144 2.88 14.95 -21.10
CA ILE A 144 2.80 13.80 -22.01
C ILE A 144 1.84 14.12 -23.18
N LEU A 145 0.67 14.68 -22.91
CA LEU A 145 -0.28 15.10 -23.96
C LEU A 145 0.34 16.16 -24.89
N SER A 146 1.07 17.13 -24.33
CA SER A 146 1.83 18.13 -25.10
C SER A 146 2.95 17.48 -25.93
N GLY A 147 3.72 16.56 -25.33
CA GLY A 147 4.75 15.82 -26.05
C GLY A 147 4.20 14.94 -27.17
N VAL A 148 3.06 14.28 -26.95
CA VAL A 148 2.35 13.50 -27.97
C VAL A 148 1.80 14.39 -29.08
N TYR A 149 1.32 15.59 -28.73
CA TYR A 149 0.90 16.60 -29.71
C TYR A 149 2.08 17.08 -30.57
N VAL A 150 3.24 17.36 -29.96
CA VAL A 150 4.46 17.80 -30.66
C VAL A 150 5.09 16.70 -31.52
N LEU A 151 5.05 15.44 -31.05
CA LEU A 151 5.64 14.29 -31.76
C LEU A 151 4.65 13.64 -32.76
N SER A 152 3.40 14.07 -32.77
CA SER A 152 2.40 13.59 -33.72
C SER A 152 2.60 14.30 -35.07
N PRO A 153 2.84 13.57 -36.17
CA PRO A 153 3.11 14.12 -37.50
C PRO A 153 1.84 14.67 -38.20
N VAL A 154 0.84 15.13 -37.42
CA VAL A 154 -0.46 15.61 -37.91
C VAL A 154 -0.66 17.05 -37.44
N ASP A 155 0.14 17.96 -38.01
CA ASP A 155 -0.08 19.41 -37.94
C ASP A 155 -1.22 19.81 -38.89
N ILE A 156 -2.46 19.95 -38.38
CA ILE A 156 -3.63 20.46 -39.12
C ILE A 156 -4.02 21.89 -38.63
N LEU A 157 -3.07 22.76 -38.26
CA LEU A 157 -3.42 24.15 -37.92
C LEU A 157 -2.46 25.18 -38.57
N PRO A 158 -2.97 26.21 -39.27
CA PRO A 158 -2.17 27.14 -40.07
C PRO A 158 -1.34 28.09 -39.21
N GLU A 159 -0.13 28.38 -39.69
CA GLU A 159 0.99 29.07 -39.03
C GLU A 159 0.75 30.53 -38.56
N SER A 160 -0.45 31.07 -38.66
CA SER A 160 -0.74 32.49 -38.36
C SER A 160 -1.23 32.78 -36.92
N VAL A 161 -1.52 31.75 -36.11
CA VAL A 161 -2.01 31.88 -34.72
C VAL A 161 -0.91 31.56 -33.67
N LEU A 162 0.27 31.13 -34.12
CA LEU A 162 1.33 30.49 -33.32
C LEU A 162 2.22 31.43 -32.49
N GLY A 163 2.22 32.75 -32.73
CA GLY A 163 3.05 33.68 -31.95
C GLY A 163 2.56 33.91 -30.51
N LEU A 164 1.24 33.93 -30.29
CA LEU A 164 0.64 34.23 -28.99
C LEU A 164 0.59 32.99 -28.07
N PHE A 165 0.44 31.80 -28.65
CA PHE A 165 0.37 30.55 -27.90
C PHE A 165 1.72 30.12 -27.32
N GLY A 166 2.83 30.37 -28.02
CA GLY A 166 4.18 30.13 -27.47
C GLY A 166 4.45 30.97 -26.22
N PHE A 167 4.03 32.24 -26.23
CA PHE A 167 4.12 33.11 -25.06
C PHE A 167 3.28 32.61 -23.88
N PHE A 168 2.12 32.02 -24.15
CA PHE A 168 1.26 31.45 -23.11
C PHE A 168 1.90 30.21 -22.45
N ASP A 169 2.59 29.37 -23.23
CA ASP A 169 3.32 28.21 -22.72
C ASP A 169 4.53 28.62 -21.88
N ASP A 170 5.34 29.57 -22.35
CA ASP A 170 6.47 30.14 -21.58
C ASP A 170 6.00 30.82 -20.28
N PHE A 171 4.88 31.55 -20.34
CA PHE A 171 4.25 32.16 -19.17
C PHE A 171 3.74 31.11 -18.18
N LEU A 172 3.14 30.02 -18.67
CA LEU A 172 2.67 28.93 -17.82
C LEU A 172 3.84 28.23 -17.12
N ILE A 173 4.93 27.94 -17.85
CA ILE A 173 6.18 27.38 -17.30
C ILE A 173 6.74 28.30 -16.20
N LEU A 174 6.79 29.61 -16.45
CA LEU A 174 7.23 30.61 -15.47
C LEU A 174 6.38 30.58 -14.19
N VAL A 175 5.06 30.52 -14.33
CA VAL A 175 4.12 30.44 -13.20
C VAL A 175 4.31 29.15 -12.40
N ILE A 176 4.53 28.01 -13.07
CA ILE A 176 4.77 26.72 -12.43
C ILE A 176 6.07 26.76 -11.61
N VAL A 177 7.15 27.29 -12.20
CA VAL A 177 8.46 27.45 -11.53
C VAL A 177 8.31 28.36 -10.31
N PHE A 178 7.59 29.47 -10.44
CA PHE A 178 7.34 30.39 -9.34
C PHE A 178 6.55 29.74 -8.20
N LEU A 179 5.49 28.97 -8.50
CA LEU A 179 4.73 28.24 -7.50
C LEU A 179 5.56 27.15 -6.80
N HIS A 180 6.46 26.48 -7.53
CA HIS A 180 7.39 25.50 -6.94
C HIS A 180 8.40 26.18 -6.01
N LEU A 181 9.00 27.28 -6.44
CA LEU A 181 9.89 28.08 -5.60
C LEU A 181 9.17 28.61 -4.37
N ALA A 182 7.92 29.07 -4.50
CA ALA A 182 7.12 29.53 -3.38
C ALA A 182 6.76 28.39 -2.40
N ALA A 183 6.44 27.20 -2.91
CA ALA A 183 6.17 26.03 -2.07
C ALA A 183 7.43 25.55 -1.32
N VAL A 184 8.59 25.54 -1.98
CA VAL A 184 9.89 25.21 -1.37
C VAL A 184 10.31 26.28 -0.37
N TYR A 185 10.12 27.56 -0.70
CA TYR A 185 10.41 28.65 0.22
C TYR A 185 9.52 28.59 1.46
N ARG A 186 8.22 28.31 1.29
CA ARG A 186 7.27 28.16 2.39
C ARG A 186 7.60 26.94 3.26
N SER A 187 8.02 25.82 2.66
CA SER A 187 8.45 24.64 3.43
C SER A 187 9.75 24.90 4.20
N LEU A 188 10.71 25.62 3.61
CA LEU A 188 11.94 26.04 4.28
C LEU A 188 11.69 27.06 5.40
N LEU A 189 10.75 27.98 5.21
CA LEU A 189 10.39 29.00 6.21
C LEU A 189 9.67 28.37 7.41
N LEU A 190 8.78 27.41 7.16
CA LEU A 190 8.13 26.60 8.18
C LEU A 190 9.12 25.68 8.91
N TYR A 191 10.08 25.09 8.21
CA TYR A 191 11.15 24.32 8.84
C TYR A 191 12.05 25.19 9.74
N ARG A 192 12.26 26.46 9.40
CA ARG A 192 13.03 27.41 10.21
C ARG A 192 12.26 28.02 11.41
N HIS A 193 10.93 28.05 11.39
CA HIS A 193 10.12 28.72 12.43
C HIS A 193 9.11 27.81 13.14
N GLY A 194 8.96 26.55 12.70
CA GLY A 194 8.03 25.56 13.26
C GLY A 194 8.65 24.61 14.28
N GLY A 195 9.80 24.94 14.85
CA GLY A 195 10.40 24.20 15.96
C GLY A 195 9.82 24.64 17.29
N HIS A 196 8.71 24.03 17.70
CA HIS A 196 8.34 23.74 19.09
C HIS A 196 7.37 22.55 19.13
#